data_AF-A0A382VJK4-F1
#
_entry.id   AF-A0A382VJK4-F1
#
_cell.length_a   1.000
_cell.length_b   1.000
_cell.length_c   1.000
_cell.angle_alpha   90.00
_cell.angle_beta   90.00
_cell.angle_gamma   90.00
#
_symmetry.space_group_name_H-M   'P 1'
#
loop_
_entity.id
_entity.type
_entity.pdbx_description
1 polymer ?
#
loop_
_entity_poly.entity_id
_entity_poly.type
_entity_poly.pdbx_seq_one_letter_code
_entity_poly.pdbx_strand_id
1 'polypeptide(L)'
;SEVRVWAKGNIRRGKYPRIGEIIEEFADKAKKSPGTYEEFGDAKKEAIVRAEDNIDLYLNHHAHKVEANDKRITAVHAFDVRTSARTRFTGTLFADCTGHGTIGFLAGADYDMTAKGRMGMSNMWAWAEEDKARKFPKTPWALDLEMKDFPYPRAHHGQWFWEGGFDKDALGDAEGIRDWNLRAVFGAFNAMKNRDGAAKHRNAFLTWVAYVGGPRESRRLYGDVLLTEEDVVSKKDFPDGCVPSTWSIDLHYPKEQYAKKYPDNPFISKAVHGRGVDRSYGYP
;
A
#
# COMPACT_ATOMS: atom_id res chain seq x y z
N SER A 1 2.86 -2.17 0.20
CA SER A 1 1.44 -2.60 0.06
C SER A 1 0.56 -1.50 0.59
N GLU A 2 -0.54 -1.19 -0.09
CA GLU A 2 -1.45 -0.10 0.27
C GLU A 2 -2.58 -0.58 1.20
N VAL A 3 -3.11 0.32 2.03
CA VAL A 3 -4.15 -0.02 3.01
C VAL A 3 -5.53 0.16 2.39
N ARG A 4 -6.42 -0.85 2.50
CA ARG A 4 -7.77 -0.84 1.90
C ARG A 4 -7.77 -0.68 0.37
N VAL A 5 -6.91 -1.45 -0.30
CA VAL A 5 -6.96 -1.66 -1.75
C VAL A 5 -7.76 -2.92 -2.06
N TRP A 6 -8.73 -2.77 -2.96
CA TRP A 6 -9.61 -3.86 -3.39
C TRP A 6 -8.83 -5.01 -4.03
N ALA A 7 -9.39 -6.21 -3.98
CA ALA A 7 -8.94 -7.32 -4.79
C ALA A 7 -9.21 -6.98 -6.26
N LYS A 8 -8.16 -6.62 -7.00
CA LYS A 8 -8.22 -6.39 -8.44
C LYS A 8 -7.09 -7.07 -9.18
N GLY A 9 -7.47 -7.73 -10.27
CA GLY A 9 -6.59 -8.48 -11.13
C GLY A 9 -7.40 -9.53 -11.86
N ASN A 10 -6.94 -9.94 -13.03
CA ASN A 10 -7.55 -11.05 -13.74
C ASN A 10 -6.90 -12.34 -13.25
N ILE A 11 -7.68 -13.20 -12.60
CA ILE A 11 -7.27 -14.55 -12.20
C ILE A 11 -7.59 -15.55 -13.31
N ARG A 12 -7.09 -16.80 -13.21
CA ARG A 12 -7.42 -17.88 -14.15
C ARG A 12 -7.15 -17.46 -15.61
N ARG A 13 -5.92 -16.98 -15.87
CA ARG A 13 -5.49 -16.49 -17.19
C ARG A 13 -4.27 -17.25 -17.70
N GLY A 14 -4.07 -17.20 -19.02
CA GLY A 14 -2.91 -17.77 -19.69
C GLY A 14 -2.71 -19.26 -19.38
N LYS A 15 -1.47 -19.63 -19.04
CA LYS A 15 -1.05 -21.01 -18.74
C LYS A 15 -1.57 -21.55 -17.41
N TYR A 16 -2.18 -20.68 -16.58
CA TYR A 16 -2.58 -20.99 -15.21
C TYR A 16 -4.09 -20.83 -14.99
N PRO A 17 -4.94 -21.61 -15.69
CA PRO A 17 -6.40 -21.42 -15.71
C PRO A 17 -7.08 -21.73 -14.37
N ARG A 18 -6.38 -22.40 -13.44
CA ARG A 18 -6.85 -22.65 -12.07
C ARG A 18 -6.15 -21.80 -11.03
N ILE A 19 -5.19 -20.96 -11.39
CA ILE A 19 -4.55 -20.12 -10.38
C ILE A 19 -5.46 -18.92 -10.09
N GLY A 20 -5.77 -18.76 -8.81
CA GLY A 20 -6.66 -17.74 -8.29
C GLY A 20 -8.08 -18.21 -7.92
N GLU A 21 -8.42 -19.50 -8.01
CA GLU A 21 -9.72 -19.98 -7.48
C GLU A 21 -9.84 -19.70 -5.98
N ILE A 22 -8.75 -19.92 -5.23
CA ILE A 22 -8.68 -19.61 -3.81
C ILE A 22 -8.90 -18.12 -3.52
N ILE A 23 -8.48 -17.23 -4.43
CA ILE A 23 -8.75 -15.79 -4.29
C ILE A 23 -10.24 -15.52 -4.37
N GLU A 24 -11.00 -16.23 -5.20
CA GLU A 24 -12.47 -16.05 -5.29
C GLU A 24 -13.18 -16.43 -3.99
N GLU A 25 -12.62 -17.36 -3.22
CA GLU A 25 -13.20 -17.79 -1.95
C GLU A 25 -13.24 -16.65 -0.93
N PHE A 26 -12.26 -15.74 -0.94
CA PHE A 26 -12.15 -14.67 0.07
C PHE A 26 -11.95 -13.25 -0.48
N ALA A 27 -12.02 -13.07 -1.81
CA ALA A 27 -11.98 -11.76 -2.46
C ALA A 27 -13.06 -10.83 -1.87
N ASP A 28 -12.69 -9.58 -1.69
CA ASP A 28 -13.63 -8.55 -1.25
C ASP A 28 -14.59 -8.16 -2.38
N LYS A 29 -15.64 -7.41 -2.01
CA LYS A 29 -16.61 -6.84 -2.95
C LYS A 29 -16.65 -5.32 -2.84
N ALA A 30 -15.52 -4.70 -2.50
CA ALA A 30 -15.44 -3.26 -2.30
C ALA A 30 -15.74 -2.50 -3.59
N LYS A 31 -16.60 -1.48 -3.51
CA LYS A 31 -17.02 -0.71 -4.69
C LYS A 31 -16.04 0.40 -5.07
N LYS A 32 -15.11 0.73 -4.17
CA LYS A 32 -14.11 1.79 -4.33
C LYS A 32 -12.87 1.51 -3.48
N SER A 33 -11.78 2.21 -3.77
CA SER A 33 -10.52 2.15 -3.03
C SER A 33 -10.08 3.58 -2.64
N PRO A 34 -10.11 3.96 -1.34
CA PRO A 34 -10.48 3.12 -0.19
C PRO A 34 -12.00 2.93 -0.06
N GLY A 35 -12.40 1.71 0.34
CA GLY A 35 -13.76 1.35 0.76
C GLY A 35 -13.99 1.44 2.27
N THR A 36 -15.17 1.02 2.74
CA THR A 36 -15.41 0.84 4.18
C THR A 36 -14.69 -0.39 4.70
N TYR A 37 -14.55 -0.52 6.02
CA TYR A 37 -13.89 -1.67 6.64
C TYR A 37 -14.58 -2.99 6.26
N GLU A 38 -15.90 -3.00 6.30
CA GLU A 38 -16.75 -4.17 6.09
C GLU A 38 -16.64 -4.69 4.66
N GLU A 39 -16.44 -3.80 3.70
CA GLU A 39 -16.32 -4.16 2.29
C GLU A 39 -15.12 -5.07 2.00
N PHE A 40 -14.03 -4.96 2.78
CA PHE A 40 -12.80 -5.76 2.60
C PHE A 40 -12.91 -7.19 3.14
N GLY A 41 -13.93 -7.51 3.94
CA GLY A 41 -14.20 -8.88 4.37
C GLY A 41 -13.11 -9.50 5.25
N ASP A 42 -12.41 -8.70 6.06
CA ASP A 42 -11.34 -9.17 6.96
C ASP A 42 -11.83 -10.28 7.89
N ALA A 43 -13.03 -10.15 8.47
CA ALA A 43 -13.62 -11.18 9.33
C ALA A 43 -13.83 -12.51 8.61
N LYS A 44 -14.19 -12.48 7.32
CA LYS A 44 -14.34 -13.70 6.50
C LYS A 44 -12.98 -14.34 6.25
N LYS A 45 -11.98 -13.54 5.87
CA LYS A 45 -10.60 -14.01 5.65
C LYS A 45 -10.03 -14.66 6.92
N GLU A 46 -10.20 -13.99 8.06
CA GLU A 46 -9.76 -14.50 9.35
C GLU A 46 -10.47 -15.79 9.73
N ALA A 47 -11.80 -15.87 9.55
CA ALA A 47 -12.57 -17.08 9.85
C ALA A 47 -12.11 -18.30 9.02
N ILE A 48 -11.82 -18.11 7.72
CA ILE A 48 -11.29 -19.17 6.85
C ILE A 48 -9.94 -19.63 7.37
N VAL A 49 -8.99 -18.71 7.59
CA VAL A 49 -7.63 -19.07 8.03
C VAL A 49 -7.66 -19.78 9.39
N ARG A 50 -8.50 -19.33 10.32
CA ARG A 50 -8.64 -19.95 11.65
C ARG A 50 -9.32 -21.32 11.63
N ALA A 51 -10.02 -21.67 10.55
CA ALA A 51 -10.64 -22.98 10.40
C ALA A 51 -9.66 -24.05 9.88
N GLU A 52 -8.47 -23.67 9.44
CA GLU A 52 -7.45 -24.58 8.94
C GLU A 52 -6.61 -25.16 10.09
N ASP A 53 -6.71 -26.47 10.33
CA ASP A 53 -6.03 -27.17 11.44
C ASP A 53 -4.50 -27.03 11.43
N ASN A 54 -3.92 -26.73 10.26
CA ASN A 54 -2.47 -26.62 10.05
C ASN A 54 -1.97 -25.17 10.04
N ILE A 55 -2.81 -24.19 10.36
CA ILE A 55 -2.43 -22.76 10.35
C ILE A 55 -2.66 -22.13 11.71
N ASP A 56 -1.57 -21.67 12.32
CA ASP A 56 -1.63 -20.77 13.47
C ASP A 56 -1.57 -19.31 13.03
N LEU A 57 -2.63 -18.55 13.28
CA LEU A 57 -2.72 -17.13 12.90
C LEU A 57 -2.40 -16.19 14.07
N TYR A 58 -1.29 -15.46 13.92
CA TYR A 58 -0.83 -14.42 14.87
C TYR A 58 -1.01 -13.02 14.29
N LEU A 59 -2.17 -12.40 14.54
CA LEU A 59 -2.41 -11.00 14.18
C LEU A 59 -1.65 -10.04 15.12
N ASN A 60 -1.42 -8.82 14.65
CA ASN A 60 -0.74 -7.75 15.39
C ASN A 60 0.72 -8.05 15.78
N HIS A 61 1.33 -9.10 15.23
CA HIS A 61 2.73 -9.44 15.49
C HIS A 61 3.66 -8.76 14.49
N HIS A 62 4.51 -7.87 14.97
CA HIS A 62 5.55 -7.23 14.16
C HIS A 62 6.88 -7.98 14.33
N ALA A 63 7.34 -8.64 13.27
CA ALA A 63 8.62 -9.33 13.26
C ALA A 63 9.78 -8.34 13.16
N HIS A 64 10.75 -8.45 14.06
CA HIS A 64 11.77 -7.41 14.25
C HIS A 64 13.19 -7.94 14.50
N LYS A 65 13.36 -9.26 14.63
CA LYS A 65 14.67 -9.90 14.81
C LYS A 65 14.67 -11.30 14.21
N VAL A 66 15.81 -11.71 13.67
CA VAL A 66 16.04 -13.04 13.10
C VAL A 66 17.24 -13.68 13.81
N GLU A 67 17.15 -14.98 14.08
CA GLU A 67 18.29 -15.83 14.41
C GLU A 67 18.65 -16.63 13.16
N ALA A 68 19.91 -16.55 12.74
CA ALA A 68 20.42 -17.31 11.61
C ALA A 68 21.81 -17.87 11.95
N ASN A 69 22.09 -19.08 11.45
CA ASN A 69 23.38 -19.74 11.60
C ASN A 69 23.72 -20.42 10.27
N ASP A 70 24.96 -20.28 9.79
CA ASP A 70 25.42 -20.86 8.52
C ASP A 70 24.45 -20.65 7.34
N LYS A 71 23.99 -19.41 7.15
CA LYS A 71 23.01 -18.98 6.12
C LYS A 71 21.61 -19.63 6.25
N ARG A 72 21.29 -20.25 7.38
CA ARG A 72 19.98 -20.82 7.67
C ARG A 72 19.29 -20.06 8.79
N ILE A 73 18.08 -19.58 8.54
CA ILE A 73 17.23 -19.00 9.58
C ILE A 73 16.77 -20.13 10.53
N THR A 74 16.91 -19.91 11.83
CA THR A 74 16.46 -20.86 12.87
C THR A 74 15.27 -20.32 13.65
N ALA A 75 15.14 -19.00 13.77
CA ALA A 75 13.99 -18.37 14.39
C ALA A 75 13.71 -16.94 13.92
N VAL A 76 12.45 -16.53 14.02
CA VAL A 76 12.00 -15.14 13.88
C VAL A 76 11.36 -14.70 15.19
N HIS A 77 11.71 -13.51 15.66
CA HIS A 77 11.12 -12.88 16.84
C HIS A 77 10.15 -11.81 16.40
N ALA A 78 8.97 -11.81 17.01
CA ALA A 78 7.99 -10.76 16.85
C ALA A 78 7.48 -10.28 18.22
N PHE A 79 6.91 -9.08 18.25
CA PHE A 79 6.12 -8.62 19.39
C PHE A 79 4.71 -8.24 18.96
N ASP A 80 3.73 -8.46 19.85
CA ASP A 80 2.37 -7.95 19.66
C ASP A 80 2.40 -6.42 19.85
N VAL A 81 2.04 -5.66 18.81
CA VAL A 81 2.12 -4.20 18.80
C VAL A 81 1.18 -3.51 19.80
N ARG A 82 0.25 -4.25 20.42
CA ARG A 82 -0.70 -3.73 21.41
C ARG A 82 -0.22 -3.95 22.84
N THR A 83 0.47 -5.07 23.09
CA THR A 83 0.86 -5.49 24.46
C THR A 83 2.37 -5.51 24.67
N SER A 84 3.17 -5.41 23.62
CA SER A 84 4.63 -5.60 23.63
C SER A 84 5.09 -7.00 24.05
N ALA A 85 4.17 -7.97 24.18
CA ALA A 85 4.53 -9.36 24.44
C ALA A 85 5.38 -9.91 23.29
N ARG A 86 6.46 -10.62 23.62
CA ARG A 86 7.43 -11.13 22.65
C ARG A 86 7.25 -12.62 22.44
N THR A 87 7.31 -13.04 21.18
CA THR A 87 7.16 -14.42 20.76
C THR A 87 8.32 -14.80 19.84
N ARG A 88 8.91 -15.98 20.09
CA ARG A 88 9.95 -16.57 19.26
C ARG A 88 9.36 -17.72 18.46
N PHE A 89 9.39 -17.61 17.13
CA PHE A 89 8.90 -18.60 16.20
C PHE A 89 10.07 -19.38 15.61
N THR A 90 10.05 -20.71 15.74
CA THR A 90 11.02 -21.62 15.10
C THR A 90 10.35 -22.38 13.97
N GLY A 91 11.12 -22.70 12.93
CA GLY A 91 10.62 -23.45 11.79
C GLY A 91 11.75 -24.00 10.93
N THR A 92 11.38 -24.86 9.99
CA THR A 92 12.32 -25.42 9.00
C THR A 92 12.47 -24.51 7.79
N LEU A 93 11.38 -23.83 7.41
CA LEU A 93 11.28 -22.94 6.26
C LEU A 93 10.62 -21.63 6.69
N PHE A 94 11.03 -20.53 6.06
CA PHE A 94 10.50 -19.19 6.32
C PHE A 94 10.24 -18.51 4.97
N ALA A 95 9.09 -17.84 4.85
CA ALA A 95 8.76 -17.02 3.70
C ALA A 95 8.66 -15.55 4.14
N ASP A 96 9.47 -14.67 3.55
CA ASP A 96 9.41 -13.24 3.82
C ASP A 96 8.32 -12.57 2.97
N CYS A 97 7.13 -12.47 3.54
CA CYS A 97 5.99 -11.77 2.94
C CYS A 97 5.78 -10.38 3.57
N THR A 98 6.81 -9.76 4.14
CA THR A 98 6.67 -8.46 4.86
C THR A 98 6.49 -7.26 3.95
N GLY A 99 6.64 -7.43 2.63
CA GLY A 99 6.63 -6.35 1.64
C GLY A 99 7.89 -5.48 1.63
N HIS A 100 8.67 -5.48 2.71
CA HIS A 100 9.90 -4.72 2.88
C HIS A 100 11.18 -5.57 2.86
N GLY A 101 11.05 -6.89 2.63
CA GLY A 101 12.15 -7.84 2.75
C GLY A 101 12.80 -7.81 4.14
N THR A 102 12.00 -7.58 5.19
CA THR A 102 12.51 -7.33 6.55
C THR A 102 13.21 -8.56 7.12
N ILE A 103 12.63 -9.74 6.94
CA ILE A 103 13.19 -10.99 7.46
C ILE A 103 14.47 -11.34 6.70
N GLY A 104 14.44 -11.25 5.37
CA GLY A 104 15.62 -11.51 4.54
C GLY A 104 16.77 -10.55 4.86
N PHE A 105 16.48 -9.25 4.97
CA PHE A 105 17.46 -8.24 5.37
C PHE A 105 18.07 -8.54 6.74
N LEU A 106 17.24 -8.83 7.74
CA LEU A 106 17.71 -9.16 9.10
C LEU A 106 18.48 -10.49 9.17
N ALA A 107 18.23 -11.40 8.24
CA ALA A 107 18.99 -12.64 8.08
C ALA A 107 20.34 -12.45 7.37
N GLY A 108 20.62 -11.26 6.86
CA GLY A 108 21.84 -10.95 6.09
C GLY A 108 21.79 -11.38 4.63
N ALA A 109 20.59 -11.52 4.05
CA ALA A 109 20.45 -11.75 2.61
C ALA A 109 20.90 -10.51 1.82
N ASP A 110 21.49 -10.75 0.64
CA ASP A 110 21.82 -9.68 -0.29
C ASP A 110 20.54 -9.01 -0.79
N TYR A 111 20.59 -7.69 -0.96
CA TYR A 111 19.45 -6.90 -1.39
C TYR A 111 19.90 -5.65 -2.14
N ASP A 112 18.96 -5.06 -2.85
CA ASP A 112 19.11 -3.75 -3.48
C ASP A 112 17.95 -2.83 -3.14
N MET A 113 18.23 -1.53 -3.14
CA MET A 113 17.22 -0.49 -3.00
C MET A 113 17.63 0.70 -3.84
N THR A 114 16.81 1.03 -4.85
CA THR A 114 17.05 2.14 -5.76
C THR A 114 17.31 3.43 -4.98
N ALA A 115 18.38 4.17 -5.30
CA ALA A 115 18.76 5.36 -4.53
C ALA A 115 17.87 6.58 -4.80
N LYS A 116 17.41 6.77 -6.05
CA LYS A 116 16.59 7.90 -6.54
C LYS A 116 15.65 7.43 -7.66
N GLY A 117 14.72 8.27 -8.07
CA GLY A 117 13.62 7.92 -8.96
C GLY A 117 12.54 7.09 -8.27
N ARG A 118 12.44 7.17 -6.94
CA ARG A 118 11.53 6.37 -6.14
C ARG A 118 10.14 6.97 -6.07
N MET A 119 9.14 6.12 -6.20
CA MET A 119 7.74 6.37 -5.90
C MET A 119 7.54 6.68 -4.42
N GLY A 120 6.44 7.36 -4.11
CA GLY A 120 6.10 7.73 -2.76
C GLY A 120 5.33 6.65 -2.01
N MET A 121 4.78 7.07 -0.87
CA MET A 121 3.90 6.31 -0.02
C MET A 121 2.50 6.95 -0.06
N SER A 122 1.46 6.13 -0.17
CA SER A 122 0.08 6.61 -0.19
C SER A 122 -0.56 6.65 1.19
N ASN A 123 -1.29 7.73 1.50
CA ASN A 123 -2.18 7.79 2.67
C ASN A 123 -3.58 8.17 2.18
N MET A 124 -4.35 7.13 1.82
CA MET A 124 -5.72 7.29 1.37
C MET A 124 -6.63 7.79 2.50
N TRP A 125 -7.73 8.45 2.13
CA TRP A 125 -8.68 9.00 3.09
C TRP A 125 -10.08 9.06 2.51
N ALA A 126 -11.09 9.12 3.37
CA ALA A 126 -12.49 9.18 3.00
C ALA A 126 -13.22 10.24 3.83
N TRP A 127 -14.28 10.78 3.24
CA TRP A 127 -15.19 11.72 3.90
C TRP A 127 -16.64 11.35 3.60
N ALA A 128 -17.57 12.03 4.23
CA ALA A 128 -19.01 11.92 3.96
C ALA A 128 -19.70 13.22 4.37
N GLU A 129 -20.99 13.32 4.14
CA GLU A 129 -21.85 14.43 4.56
C GLU A 129 -22.95 13.91 5.48
N GLU A 130 -23.41 14.76 6.40
CA GLU A 130 -24.57 14.49 7.26
C GLU A 130 -25.69 15.50 6.96
N ASP A 131 -26.86 15.32 7.58
CA ASP A 131 -27.97 16.27 7.44
C ASP A 131 -27.69 17.62 8.12
N LYS A 132 -26.81 17.62 9.13
CA LYS A 132 -26.50 18.78 9.96
C LYS A 132 -25.08 19.30 9.68
N ALA A 133 -24.90 20.61 9.89
CA ALA A 133 -23.59 21.22 9.77
C ALA A 133 -22.61 20.65 10.80
N ARG A 134 -21.41 20.28 10.33
CA ARG A 134 -20.34 19.72 11.16
C ARG A 134 -19.14 20.65 11.17
N LYS A 135 -18.66 21.02 12.36
CA LYS A 135 -17.46 21.85 12.51
C LYS A 135 -16.22 21.01 12.28
N PHE A 136 -15.20 21.61 11.67
CA PHE A 136 -13.87 21.04 11.55
C PHE A 136 -12.88 21.96 12.29
N PRO A 137 -12.03 21.43 13.19
CA PRO A 137 -11.12 22.26 13.97
C PRO A 137 -10.14 23.01 13.09
N LYS A 138 -9.55 24.09 13.64
CA LYS A 138 -8.40 24.74 13.01
C LYS A 138 -7.22 23.77 13.00
N THR A 139 -6.51 23.69 11.88
CA THR A 139 -5.35 22.81 11.70
C THR A 139 -4.09 23.61 11.37
N PRO A 140 -3.52 24.38 12.32
CA PRO A 140 -2.35 25.24 12.05
C PRO A 140 -1.09 24.46 11.64
N TRP A 141 -1.04 23.16 11.96
CA TRP A 141 0.03 22.23 11.63
C TRP A 141 -0.11 21.61 10.23
N ALA A 142 -1.31 21.66 9.64
CA ALA A 142 -1.58 21.08 8.33
C ALA A 142 -0.96 21.93 7.21
N LEU A 143 -0.88 21.39 6.00
CA LEU A 143 -0.45 22.17 4.86
C LEU A 143 -1.44 23.30 4.59
N ASP A 144 -0.91 24.46 4.25
CA ASP A 144 -1.68 25.62 3.89
C ASP A 144 -2.20 25.43 2.47
N LEU A 145 -3.43 24.93 2.32
CA LEU A 145 -4.00 24.57 1.01
C LEU A 145 -5.27 25.37 0.69
N GLU A 146 -5.45 25.66 -0.58
CA GLU A 146 -6.70 26.11 -1.22
C GLU A 146 -7.26 24.98 -2.09
N MET A 147 -8.53 25.07 -2.52
CA MET A 147 -9.17 24.03 -3.33
C MET A 147 -8.46 23.76 -4.67
N LYS A 148 -7.64 24.69 -5.16
CA LYS A 148 -6.84 24.55 -6.40
C LYS A 148 -5.58 23.71 -6.22
N ASP A 149 -5.11 23.54 -4.98
CA ASP A 149 -3.80 22.93 -4.67
C ASP A 149 -3.85 21.40 -4.64
N PHE A 150 -5.03 20.79 -4.79
CA PHE A 150 -5.23 19.34 -4.82
C PHE A 150 -6.37 18.95 -5.76
N PRO A 151 -6.41 17.70 -6.27
CA PRO A 151 -7.54 17.21 -7.05
C PRO A 151 -8.77 17.08 -6.15
N TYR A 152 -9.89 17.69 -6.56
CA TYR A 152 -11.13 17.61 -5.80
C TYR A 152 -11.57 16.14 -5.58
N PRO A 153 -11.82 15.70 -4.32
CA PRO A 153 -12.15 14.32 -3.99
C PRO A 153 -13.62 13.95 -4.32
N ARG A 154 -13.94 13.88 -5.62
CA ARG A 154 -15.30 13.76 -6.19
C ARG A 154 -16.15 12.60 -5.66
N ALA A 155 -15.54 11.48 -5.30
CA ALA A 155 -16.24 10.26 -4.85
C ALA A 155 -16.15 10.07 -3.33
N HIS A 156 -16.05 11.17 -2.59
CA HIS A 156 -15.91 11.18 -1.14
C HIS A 156 -14.64 10.49 -0.61
N HIS A 157 -13.55 10.49 -1.40
CA HIS A 157 -12.27 9.93 -0.97
C HIS A 157 -11.08 10.51 -1.73
N GLY A 158 -9.92 10.52 -1.07
CA GLY A 158 -8.60 10.60 -1.68
C GLY A 158 -8.02 9.20 -1.87
N GLN A 159 -7.75 8.84 -3.11
CA GLN A 159 -7.35 7.49 -3.51
C GLN A 159 -5.82 7.32 -3.49
N TRP A 160 -5.34 6.21 -4.04
CA TRP A 160 -3.93 5.80 -4.16
C TRP A 160 -2.95 6.91 -4.60
N PHE A 161 -3.41 7.91 -5.36
CA PHE A 161 -2.56 9.02 -5.81
C PHE A 161 -2.31 10.10 -4.75
N TRP A 162 -2.91 10.00 -3.57
CA TRP A 162 -2.54 10.82 -2.41
C TRP A 162 -1.24 10.28 -1.81
N GLU A 163 -0.17 10.60 -2.52
CA GLU A 163 1.12 9.96 -2.43
C GLU A 163 2.22 11.02 -2.35
N GLY A 164 3.07 10.90 -1.35
CA GLY A 164 4.19 11.81 -1.10
C GLY A 164 5.43 11.07 -0.64
N GLY A 165 6.52 11.80 -0.42
CA GLY A 165 7.81 11.21 -0.06
C GLY A 165 8.57 10.58 -1.23
N PHE A 166 8.32 11.05 -2.45
CA PHE A 166 9.12 10.69 -3.63
C PHE A 166 10.62 10.89 -3.33
N ASP A 167 11.45 9.96 -3.79
CA ASP A 167 12.90 9.90 -3.54
C ASP A 167 13.35 9.79 -2.07
N LYS A 168 12.45 9.80 -1.08
CA LYS A 168 12.82 9.59 0.33
C LYS A 168 13.05 8.12 0.63
N ASP A 169 13.71 7.84 1.76
CA ASP A 169 13.89 6.46 2.21
C ASP A 169 12.54 5.91 2.71
N ALA A 170 11.96 4.97 1.96
CA ALA A 170 10.66 4.38 2.28
C ALA A 170 10.61 3.63 3.63
N LEU A 171 11.76 3.37 4.25
CA LEU A 171 11.89 2.68 5.53
C LEU A 171 12.33 3.64 6.64
N GLY A 172 13.44 4.35 6.41
CA GLY A 172 14.00 5.29 7.40
C GLY A 172 13.14 6.54 7.60
N ASP A 173 12.54 7.05 6.52
CA ASP A 173 11.70 8.26 6.54
C ASP A 173 10.20 7.94 6.62
N ALA A 174 9.81 6.67 6.75
CA ALA A 174 8.42 6.20 6.63
C ALA A 174 7.43 7.02 7.46
N GLU A 175 7.74 7.27 8.73
CA GLU A 175 6.90 8.06 9.64
C GLU A 175 6.84 9.53 9.22
N GLY A 176 7.96 10.11 8.78
CA GLY A 176 8.00 11.49 8.29
C GLY A 176 7.24 11.68 6.97
N ILE A 177 7.26 10.68 6.09
CA ILE A 177 6.46 10.65 4.86
C ILE A 177 4.97 10.57 5.22
N ARG A 178 4.59 9.64 6.11
CA ARG A 178 3.21 9.52 6.60
C ARG A 178 2.72 10.86 7.17
N ASP A 179 3.49 11.47 8.06
CA ASP A 179 3.08 12.71 8.73
C ASP A 179 2.95 13.87 7.75
N TRP A 180 3.83 13.95 6.74
CA TRP A 180 3.67 14.90 5.64
C TRP A 180 2.36 14.68 4.88
N ASN A 181 2.03 13.44 4.54
CA ASN A 181 0.79 13.12 3.85
C ASN A 181 -0.44 13.42 4.72
N LEU A 182 -0.39 13.17 6.04
CA LEU A 182 -1.45 13.57 6.97
C LEU A 182 -1.63 15.10 6.96
N ARG A 183 -0.54 15.87 7.00
CA ARG A 183 -0.62 17.34 6.87
C ARG A 183 -1.29 17.75 5.57
N ALA A 184 -1.06 17.06 4.46
CA ALA A 184 -1.71 17.32 3.18
C ALA A 184 -3.21 16.98 3.22
N VAL A 185 -3.60 15.81 3.74
CA VAL A 185 -5.01 15.39 3.87
C VAL A 185 -5.80 16.37 4.73
N PHE A 186 -5.30 16.69 5.93
CA PHE A 186 -5.96 17.62 6.83
C PHE A 186 -5.96 19.06 6.28
N GLY A 187 -4.93 19.44 5.53
CA GLY A 187 -4.87 20.73 4.85
C GLY A 187 -5.93 20.86 3.75
N ALA A 188 -6.09 19.81 2.94
CA ALA A 188 -7.10 19.76 1.90
C ALA A 188 -8.52 19.77 2.48
N PHE A 189 -8.74 18.99 3.55
CA PHE A 189 -10.03 18.99 4.23
C PHE A 189 -10.31 20.33 4.94
N ASN A 190 -9.28 21.01 5.47
CA ASN A 190 -9.42 22.37 5.98
C ASN A 190 -9.78 23.37 4.88
N ALA A 191 -9.20 23.25 3.67
CA ALA A 191 -9.59 24.05 2.51
C ALA A 191 -11.08 23.85 2.16
N MET A 192 -11.53 22.59 2.14
CA MET A 192 -12.93 22.23 1.93
C MET A 192 -13.85 22.80 3.00
N LYS A 193 -13.50 22.70 4.28
CA LYS A 193 -14.39 23.01 5.41
C LYS A 193 -14.40 24.46 5.85
N ASN A 194 -13.23 25.09 5.84
CA ASN A 194 -12.99 26.33 6.57
C ASN A 194 -12.49 27.48 5.66
N ARG A 195 -12.31 27.25 4.36
CA ARG A 195 -11.74 28.24 3.43
C ARG A 195 -12.60 28.41 2.17
N ASP A 196 -11.98 28.51 1.00
CA ASP A 196 -12.60 28.72 -0.31
C ASP A 196 -13.55 27.59 -0.73
N GLY A 197 -13.48 26.42 -0.09
CA GLY A 197 -14.47 25.35 -0.25
C GLY A 197 -15.68 25.42 0.71
N ALA A 198 -15.65 26.23 1.77
CA ALA A 198 -16.53 26.09 2.94
C ALA A 198 -18.02 26.16 2.61
N ALA A 199 -18.41 27.01 1.65
CA ALA A 199 -19.80 27.19 1.25
C ALA A 199 -20.43 25.88 0.74
N LYS A 200 -19.64 24.99 0.12
CA LYS A 200 -20.10 23.72 -0.49
C LYS A 200 -19.95 22.51 0.42
N HIS A 201 -19.28 22.63 1.56
CA HIS A 201 -18.93 21.48 2.41
C HIS A 201 -19.35 21.68 3.87
N ARG A 202 -20.42 22.42 4.13
CA ARG A 202 -20.89 22.73 5.50
C ARG A 202 -21.16 21.47 6.34
N ASN A 203 -21.62 20.41 5.68
CA ASN A 203 -22.00 19.15 6.33
C ASN A 203 -20.93 18.06 6.21
N ALA A 204 -19.83 18.33 5.50
CA ALA A 204 -18.78 17.34 5.29
C ALA A 204 -18.02 17.00 6.59
N PHE A 205 -17.59 15.76 6.74
CA PHE A 205 -16.72 15.27 7.80
C PHE A 205 -15.82 14.12 7.31
N LEU A 206 -14.63 13.98 7.90
CA LEU A 206 -13.73 12.85 7.62
C LEU A 206 -14.30 11.58 8.27
N THR A 207 -14.37 10.50 7.50
CA THR A 207 -14.81 9.18 7.98
C THR A 207 -13.62 8.27 8.26
N TRP A 208 -12.53 8.42 7.50
CA TRP A 208 -11.34 7.59 7.65
C TRP A 208 -10.11 8.29 7.05
N VAL A 209 -8.96 8.09 7.67
CA VAL A 209 -7.65 8.47 7.13
C VAL A 209 -6.70 7.30 7.42
N ALA A 210 -5.95 6.87 6.41
CA ALA A 210 -4.94 5.83 6.57
C ALA A 210 -3.83 6.33 7.51
N TYR A 211 -3.78 5.76 8.72
CA TYR A 211 -2.74 6.06 9.72
C TYR A 211 -1.47 5.20 9.54
N VAL A 212 -1.53 4.18 8.69
CA VAL A 212 -0.35 3.49 8.14
C VAL A 212 -0.29 3.84 6.67
N GLY A 213 0.86 4.30 6.20
CA GLY A 213 1.04 4.59 4.79
C GLY A 213 1.28 3.33 3.97
N GLY A 214 0.93 3.39 2.69
CA GLY A 214 1.14 2.34 1.71
C GLY A 214 2.40 2.56 0.90
N PRO A 215 3.57 1.99 1.28
CA PRO A 215 4.79 2.12 0.50
C PRO A 215 4.66 1.34 -0.81
N ARG A 216 5.17 1.93 -1.91
CA ARG A 216 5.20 1.32 -3.24
C ARG A 216 6.47 0.52 -3.51
N GLU A 217 7.61 0.99 -3.02
CA GLU A 217 8.89 0.30 -3.19
C GLU A 217 9.74 0.37 -1.91
N SER A 218 10.63 -0.61 -1.76
CA SER A 218 11.63 -0.67 -0.70
C SER A 218 12.70 -1.69 -1.09
N ARG A 219 13.28 -2.41 -0.13
CA ARG A 219 14.32 -3.42 -0.41
C ARG A 219 13.76 -4.52 -1.32
N ARG A 220 14.56 -4.89 -2.32
CA ARG A 220 14.37 -6.06 -3.19
C ARG A 220 15.45 -7.05 -2.81
N LEU A 221 15.04 -8.18 -2.23
CA LEU A 221 15.98 -9.25 -1.91
C LEU A 221 16.46 -9.90 -3.21
N TYR A 222 17.74 -10.25 -3.26
CA TYR A 222 18.26 -11.04 -4.36
C TYR A 222 17.91 -12.51 -4.18
N GLY A 223 17.59 -13.15 -5.31
CA GLY A 223 17.38 -14.58 -5.42
C GLY A 223 17.92 -15.07 -6.76
N ASP A 224 17.59 -16.30 -7.12
CA ASP A 224 18.08 -16.93 -8.35
C ASP A 224 17.57 -16.24 -9.63
N VAL A 225 16.47 -15.49 -9.52
CA VAL A 225 15.87 -14.71 -10.61
C VAL A 225 15.79 -13.25 -10.23
N LEU A 226 16.38 -12.39 -11.06
CA LEU A 226 16.14 -10.94 -11.04
C LEU A 226 15.18 -10.59 -12.17
N LEU A 227 13.91 -10.38 -11.82
CA LEU A 227 12.86 -10.03 -12.80
C LEU A 227 13.10 -8.62 -13.36
N THR A 228 13.22 -8.52 -14.68
CA THR A 228 13.40 -7.25 -15.39
C THR A 228 12.12 -6.80 -16.10
N GLU A 229 12.06 -5.53 -16.49
CA GLU A 229 10.99 -5.02 -17.36
C GLU A 229 10.94 -5.79 -18.69
N GLU A 230 12.08 -6.13 -19.29
CA GLU A 230 12.13 -6.88 -20.54
C GLU A 230 11.56 -8.29 -20.37
N ASP A 231 11.83 -8.98 -19.26
CA ASP A 231 11.22 -10.29 -18.99
C ASP A 231 9.68 -10.19 -18.97
N VAL A 232 9.14 -9.13 -18.37
CA VAL A 232 7.69 -8.86 -18.30
C VAL A 232 7.10 -8.52 -19.68
N VAL A 233 7.75 -7.62 -20.43
CA VAL A 233 7.26 -7.13 -21.73
C VAL A 233 7.37 -8.21 -22.81
N SER A 234 8.47 -8.97 -22.83
CA SER A 234 8.68 -10.09 -23.76
C SER A 234 7.87 -11.34 -23.40
N LYS A 235 7.20 -11.33 -22.23
CA LYS A 235 6.45 -12.48 -21.68
C LYS A 235 7.34 -13.72 -21.56
N LYS A 236 8.53 -13.53 -21.01
CA LYS A 236 9.50 -14.62 -20.82
C LYS A 236 8.88 -15.72 -19.99
N ASP A 237 9.01 -16.94 -20.49
CA ASP A 237 8.59 -18.13 -19.78
C ASP A 237 9.62 -18.54 -18.73
N PHE A 238 9.16 -18.74 -17.50
CA PHE A 238 9.95 -19.32 -16.42
C PHE A 238 9.55 -20.78 -16.20
N PRO A 239 10.51 -21.72 -16.07
CA PRO A 239 10.19 -23.15 -15.89
C PRO A 239 9.29 -23.46 -14.68
N ASP A 240 9.37 -22.61 -13.65
CA ASP A 240 8.66 -22.69 -12.38
C ASP A 240 7.65 -21.53 -12.20
N GLY A 241 7.33 -20.79 -13.27
CA GLY A 241 6.27 -19.79 -13.24
C GLY A 241 4.96 -20.40 -12.73
N CYS A 242 4.29 -19.72 -11.81
CA CYS A 242 3.14 -20.28 -11.10
C CYS A 242 1.96 -19.32 -10.92
N VAL A 243 2.07 -18.05 -11.32
CA VAL A 243 0.99 -17.05 -11.18
C VAL A 243 0.94 -16.13 -12.39
N PRO A 244 -0.23 -15.88 -13.01
CA PRO A 244 -0.34 -14.89 -14.05
C PRO A 244 -0.33 -13.48 -13.44
N SER A 245 0.47 -12.57 -14.01
CA SER A 245 0.40 -11.16 -13.68
C SER A 245 -0.26 -10.38 -14.80
N THR A 246 -1.32 -9.64 -14.45
CA THR A 246 -2.20 -8.98 -15.43
C THR A 246 -2.20 -7.46 -15.30
N TRP A 247 -1.38 -6.93 -14.41
CA TRP A 247 -1.15 -5.50 -14.26
C TRP A 247 0.07 -5.09 -15.09
N SER A 248 -0.03 -3.94 -15.75
CA SER A 248 1.13 -3.34 -16.39
C SER A 248 2.08 -2.80 -15.33
N ILE A 249 3.36 -2.68 -15.66
CA ILE A 249 4.32 -1.91 -14.86
C ILE A 249 3.78 -0.48 -14.74
N ASP A 250 3.50 -0.04 -13.52
CA ASP A 250 2.99 1.29 -13.22
C ASP A 250 3.98 2.07 -12.37
N LEU A 251 4.42 3.22 -12.89
CA LEU A 251 5.35 4.11 -12.21
C LEU A 251 4.63 5.39 -11.81
N HIS A 252 4.85 5.84 -10.57
CA HIS A 252 4.17 6.98 -9.99
C HIS A 252 5.12 8.16 -9.90
N TYR A 253 4.70 9.28 -10.46
CA TYR A 253 5.48 10.52 -10.49
C TYR A 253 4.68 11.66 -9.86
N PRO A 254 5.35 12.66 -9.28
CA PRO A 254 4.69 13.89 -8.86
C PRO A 254 3.83 14.48 -9.98
N LYS A 255 2.57 14.80 -9.65
CA LYS A 255 1.68 15.49 -10.58
C LYS A 255 2.00 16.98 -10.55
N GLU A 256 2.78 17.43 -11.53
CA GLU A 256 3.28 18.81 -11.67
C GLU A 256 2.26 19.91 -11.38
N GLN A 257 1.00 19.73 -11.81
CA GLN A 257 -0.09 20.66 -11.54
C GLN A 257 -0.24 21.00 -10.04
N TYR A 258 -0.10 20.01 -9.16
CA TYR A 258 -0.27 20.14 -7.72
C TYR A 258 1.05 20.22 -6.95
N ALA A 259 2.20 20.04 -7.63
CA ALA A 259 3.51 20.18 -7.03
C ALA A 259 3.95 21.65 -6.85
N LYS A 260 3.28 22.61 -7.50
CA LYS A 260 3.71 24.03 -7.54
C LYS A 260 3.91 24.67 -6.17
N LYS A 261 3.03 24.39 -5.21
CA LYS A 261 3.07 25.01 -3.88
C LYS A 261 4.09 24.37 -2.96
N TYR A 262 4.37 23.09 -3.16
CA TYR A 262 5.31 22.29 -2.37
C TYR A 262 6.20 21.46 -3.32
N PRO A 263 7.07 22.11 -4.11
CA PRO A 263 7.84 21.44 -5.16
C PRO A 263 8.85 20.43 -4.61
N ASP A 264 9.38 20.66 -3.42
CA ASP A 264 10.39 19.80 -2.79
C ASP A 264 9.79 18.55 -2.12
N ASN A 265 8.48 18.52 -1.90
CA ASN A 265 7.80 17.39 -1.26
C ASN A 265 6.33 17.31 -1.72
N PRO A 266 6.09 17.00 -3.00
CA PRO A 266 4.75 16.88 -3.54
C PRO A 266 3.99 15.72 -2.87
N PHE A 267 2.66 15.82 -2.85
CA PHE A 267 1.76 14.87 -2.17
C PHE A 267 0.64 14.33 -3.08
N ILE A 268 0.75 14.55 -4.39
CA ILE A 268 -0.17 14.01 -5.40
C ILE A 268 0.65 13.37 -6.52
N SER A 269 0.40 12.10 -6.83
CA SER A 269 1.02 11.39 -7.95
C SER A 269 0.14 11.36 -9.21
N LYS A 270 0.77 10.99 -10.32
CA LYS A 270 0.16 10.46 -11.54
C LYS A 270 0.79 9.09 -11.81
N ALA A 271 -0.01 8.11 -12.24
CA ALA A 271 0.50 6.82 -12.69
C ALA A 271 0.79 6.85 -14.20
N VAL A 272 1.93 6.29 -14.58
CA VAL A 272 2.32 6.03 -15.97
C VAL A 272 2.38 4.53 -16.15
N HIS A 273 1.53 4.00 -17.02
CA HIS A 273 1.41 2.57 -17.27
C HIS A 273 2.19 2.18 -18.53
N GLY A 274 3.07 1.18 -18.40
CA GLY A 274 3.74 0.54 -19.52
C GLY A 274 2.74 -0.11 -20.48
N ARG A 275 3.01 -0.03 -21.79
CA ARG A 275 2.13 -0.56 -22.84
C ARG A 275 2.41 -2.02 -23.22
N GLY A 276 3.49 -2.61 -22.69
CA GLY A 276 3.94 -3.94 -23.08
C GLY A 276 3.13 -5.11 -22.50
N VAL A 277 2.30 -4.87 -21.49
CA VAL A 277 1.52 -5.93 -20.84
C VAL A 277 0.10 -6.01 -21.41
N ASP A 278 -0.25 -7.16 -21.98
CA ASP A 278 -1.64 -7.51 -22.29
C ASP A 278 -2.39 -7.78 -20.98
N ARG A 279 -3.22 -6.83 -20.55
CA ARG A 279 -3.98 -6.94 -19.30
C ARG A 279 -5.08 -8.00 -19.32
N SER A 280 -5.46 -8.49 -20.51
CA SER A 280 -6.50 -9.51 -20.67
C SER A 280 -5.96 -10.92 -20.46
N TYR A 281 -4.80 -11.22 -21.04
CA TYR A 281 -4.14 -12.52 -20.94
C TYR A 281 -3.06 -12.60 -19.85
N GLY A 282 -2.47 -11.47 -19.46
CA GLY A 282 -1.35 -11.39 -18.54
C GLY A 282 -0.01 -11.84 -19.14
N TYR A 283 1.01 -11.88 -18.30
CA TYR A 283 2.27 -12.58 -18.52
C TYR A 283 2.42 -13.71 -17.47
N PRO A 284 3.05 -14.84 -17.83
CA PRO A 284 3.19 -16.01 -16.96
C PRO A 284 4.17 -15.79 -15.79
#